data_AF-A0A6N8XVY2-F1
#
_entry.id   AF-A0A6N8XVY2-F1
#
_cell.length_a   1.000
_cell.length_b   1.000
_cell.length_c   1.000
_cell.angle_alpha   90.00
_cell.angle_beta   90.00
_cell.angle_gamma   90.00
#
_symmetry.space_group_name_H-M   'P 1'
#
loop_
_entity.id
_entity.type
_entity.pdbx_description
1 polymer ?
#
loop_
_entity_poly.entity_id
_entity_poly.type
_entity_poly.pdbx_seq_one_letter_code
_entity_poly.pdbx_strand_id
1 'polypeptide(L)'
;MDQMLAEARAALEQGDAGSAAGMYSRILELDGANATALVGLARAAIALGQPDQARQMLDQLPEEMAKDPDVVAARAALALIDELGETGDPDALQAKVEADPADMQARYDLACALYARGRTGDAMDALLASIRRDREWEDAKARKLLLKFFDALGPGHPLTQKGRRGLSSVLFS
;
A
#
# COMPACT_ATOMS: atom_id res chain seq x y z
N MET A 1 -13.65 22.61 -9.02
CA MET A 1 -12.62 21.99 -8.16
C MET A 1 -13.10 20.64 -7.64
N ASP A 2 -14.32 20.56 -7.13
CA ASP A 2 -14.94 19.32 -6.61
C ASP A 2 -14.93 18.14 -7.59
N GLN A 3 -15.21 18.39 -8.88
CA GLN A 3 -15.13 17.35 -9.90
C GLN A 3 -13.70 16.80 -10.06
N MET A 4 -12.67 17.66 -10.07
CA MET A 4 -11.28 17.21 -10.17
C MET A 4 -10.84 16.42 -8.94
N LEU A 5 -11.30 16.82 -7.74
CA LEU A 5 -11.07 16.06 -6.51
C LEU A 5 -11.69 14.66 -6.58
N ALA A 6 -12.92 14.57 -7.07
CA ALA A 6 -13.62 13.30 -7.25
C ALA A 6 -12.93 12.40 -8.29
N GLU A 7 -12.49 12.96 -9.42
CA GLU A 7 -11.74 12.23 -10.45
C GLU A 7 -10.38 11.75 -9.95
N ALA A 8 -9.63 12.60 -9.24
CA ALA A 8 -8.35 12.23 -8.63
C ALA A 8 -8.51 11.09 -7.61
N ARG A 9 -9.55 11.20 -6.77
CA ARG A 9 -9.90 10.15 -5.80
C ARG A 9 -10.26 8.84 -6.49
N ALA A 10 -11.09 8.90 -7.52
CA ALA A 10 -11.50 7.71 -8.27
C ALA A 10 -10.32 7.05 -8.99
N ALA A 11 -9.36 7.82 -9.51
CA ALA A 11 -8.13 7.28 -10.08
C ALA A 11 -7.30 6.54 -9.03
N LEU A 12 -7.13 7.13 -7.84
CA LEU A 12 -6.40 6.51 -6.74
C LEU A 12 -7.10 5.23 -6.24
N GLU A 13 -8.42 5.24 -6.09
CA GLU A 13 -9.21 4.07 -5.68
C GLU A 13 -9.16 2.93 -6.71
N GLN A 14 -8.90 3.25 -7.99
CA GLN A 14 -8.68 2.29 -9.07
C GLN A 14 -7.21 1.81 -9.15
N GLY A 15 -6.33 2.32 -8.29
CA GLY A 15 -4.90 1.99 -8.26
C GLY A 15 -4.06 2.80 -9.24
N ASP A 16 -4.62 3.79 -9.94
CA ASP A 16 -3.88 4.72 -10.78
C ASP A 16 -3.35 5.90 -9.96
N ALA A 17 -2.39 5.59 -9.09
CA ALA A 17 -1.75 6.57 -8.22
C ALA A 17 -0.98 7.66 -9.02
N GLY A 18 -0.46 7.31 -10.19
CA GLY A 18 0.26 8.26 -11.05
C GLY A 18 -0.65 9.36 -11.58
N SER A 19 -1.78 8.98 -12.19
CA SER A 19 -2.77 9.96 -12.65
C SER A 19 -3.36 10.75 -11.49
N ALA A 20 -3.69 10.09 -10.37
CA ALA A 20 -4.19 10.77 -9.18
C ALA A 20 -3.22 11.82 -8.65
N ALA A 21 -1.93 11.50 -8.54
CA ALA A 21 -0.91 12.45 -8.10
C ALA A 21 -0.83 13.69 -9.00
N GLY A 22 -0.92 13.52 -10.32
CA GLY A 22 -0.95 14.61 -11.28
C GLY A 22 -2.17 15.53 -11.07
N MET A 23 -3.36 14.94 -10.87
CA MET A 23 -4.58 15.70 -10.64
C MET A 23 -4.55 16.46 -9.31
N TYR A 24 -4.11 15.82 -8.22
CA TYR A 24 -3.98 16.47 -6.92
C TYR A 24 -2.95 17.59 -6.94
N SER A 25 -1.80 17.39 -7.61
CA SER A 25 -0.80 18.43 -7.79
C SER A 25 -1.39 19.65 -8.51
N ARG A 26 -2.19 19.42 -9.57
CA ARG A 26 -2.86 20.50 -10.29
C ARG A 26 -3.88 21.25 -9.42
N ILE A 27 -4.55 20.57 -8.49
CA ILE A 27 -5.45 21.22 -7.55
C ILE A 27 -4.65 22.10 -6.57
N LEU A 28 -3.53 21.60 -6.05
CA LEU A 28 -2.65 22.35 -5.15
C LEU A 28 -1.96 23.54 -5.82
N GLU A 29 -1.73 23.50 -7.14
CA GLU A 29 -1.29 24.68 -7.91
C GLU A 29 -2.32 25.80 -7.92
N LEU A 30 -3.62 25.46 -7.89
CA LEU A 30 -4.72 26.42 -7.88
C LEU A 30 -5.06 26.88 -6.47
N ASP A 31 -5.00 25.96 -5.50
CA ASP A 31 -5.29 26.16 -4.09
C ASP A 31 -4.30 25.37 -3.24
N GLY A 32 -3.17 26.00 -2.90
CA GLY A 32 -2.09 25.36 -2.14
C GLY A 32 -2.46 24.99 -0.70
N ALA A 33 -3.60 25.47 -0.19
CA ALA A 33 -4.11 25.14 1.13
C ALA A 33 -5.20 24.05 1.09
N ASN A 34 -5.44 23.44 -0.07
CA ASN A 34 -6.49 22.44 -0.21
C ASN A 34 -6.13 21.15 0.54
N ALA A 35 -6.65 21.01 1.76
CA ALA A 35 -6.35 19.87 2.62
C ALA A 35 -6.71 18.54 1.96
N THR A 36 -7.88 18.42 1.31
CA THR A 36 -8.31 17.19 0.63
C THR A 36 -7.34 16.78 -0.48
N ALA A 37 -6.87 17.73 -1.29
CA ALA A 37 -5.87 17.45 -2.32
C ALA A 37 -4.52 17.06 -1.72
N LEU A 38 -4.12 17.67 -0.60
CA LEU A 38 -2.88 17.33 0.10
C LEU A 38 -2.91 15.90 0.67
N VAL A 39 -4.02 15.49 1.31
CA VAL A 39 -4.20 14.10 1.76
C VAL A 39 -4.19 13.14 0.58
N GLY A 40 -4.92 13.48 -0.49
CA GLY A 40 -4.98 12.68 -1.70
C GLY A 40 -3.61 12.46 -2.35
N LEU A 41 -2.81 13.52 -2.44
CA LEU A 41 -1.44 13.45 -2.95
C LEU A 41 -0.54 12.63 -2.03
N ALA A 42 -0.68 12.75 -0.71
CA ALA A 42 0.06 11.92 0.24
C ALA A 42 -0.26 10.43 0.06
N ARG A 43 -1.53 10.07 -0.10
CA ARG A 43 -1.94 8.68 -0.37
C ARG A 43 -1.39 8.17 -1.70
N ALA A 44 -1.40 9.01 -2.74
CA ALA A 44 -0.80 8.68 -4.03
C ALA A 44 0.72 8.49 -3.93
N ALA A 45 1.43 9.35 -3.18
CA ALA A 45 2.86 9.23 -2.92
C ALA A 45 3.21 7.90 -2.21
N ILE A 46 2.42 7.47 -1.22
CA ILE A 46 2.60 6.15 -0.58
C ILE A 46 2.49 5.03 -1.60
N ALA A 47 1.43 5.05 -2.44
CA ALA A 47 1.22 4.04 -3.47
C ALA A 47 2.32 4.04 -4.55
N LEU A 48 3.02 5.17 -4.73
CA LEU A 48 4.17 5.32 -5.62
C LEU A 48 5.52 4.99 -4.95
N GLY A 49 5.52 4.53 -3.70
CA GLY A 49 6.76 4.18 -2.99
C GLY A 49 7.53 5.40 -2.47
N GLN A 50 6.83 6.50 -2.18
CA GLN A 50 7.40 7.77 -1.70
C GLN A 50 6.89 8.11 -0.28
N PRO A 51 7.14 7.26 0.73
CA PRO A 51 6.59 7.44 2.08
C PRO A 51 7.08 8.71 2.78
N ASP A 52 8.34 9.12 2.56
CA ASP A 52 8.90 10.33 3.18
C ASP A 52 8.19 11.60 2.69
N GLN A 53 7.91 11.67 1.39
CA GLN A 53 7.15 12.77 0.80
C GLN A 53 5.71 12.79 1.35
N ALA A 54 5.07 11.63 1.46
CA ALA A 54 3.75 11.53 2.05
C ALA A 54 3.70 12.02 3.51
N ARG A 55 4.70 11.68 4.33
CA ARG A 55 4.80 12.17 5.73
C ARG A 55 4.83 13.70 5.77
N GLN A 56 5.69 14.33 4.97
CA GLN A 56 5.80 15.78 4.90
C GLN A 56 4.47 16.46 4.54
N MET A 57 3.70 15.86 3.62
CA MET A 57 2.37 16.36 3.24
C MET A 57 1.36 16.21 4.37
N LEU A 58 1.35 15.07 5.07
CA LEU A 58 0.41 14.83 6.17
C LEU A 58 0.71 15.69 7.40
N ASP A 59 1.97 16.09 7.61
CA ASP A 59 2.38 16.96 8.71
C ASP A 59 1.97 18.42 8.51
N GLN A 60 1.65 18.81 7.27
CA GLN A 60 1.12 20.13 6.92
C GLN A 60 -0.40 20.25 7.11
N LEU A 61 -1.09 19.13 7.39
CA LEU A 61 -2.54 19.13 7.52
C LEU A 61 -2.98 19.79 8.84
N PRO A 62 -4.11 20.53 8.82
CA PRO A 62 -4.75 21.00 10.04
C PRO A 62 -5.14 19.84 10.97
N GLU A 63 -5.09 20.06 12.28
CA GLU A 63 -5.40 19.02 13.29
C GLU A 63 -6.86 18.54 13.18
N GLU A 64 -7.77 19.39 12.70
CA GLU A 64 -9.18 19.06 12.47
C GLU A 64 -9.35 17.90 11.47
N MET A 65 -8.40 17.74 10.54
CA MET A 65 -8.38 16.67 9.54
C MET A 65 -7.85 15.34 10.11
N ALA A 66 -7.31 15.29 11.34
CA ALA A 66 -6.70 14.09 11.89
C ALA A 66 -7.64 12.87 11.96
N LYS A 67 -8.95 13.12 12.04
CA LYS A 67 -10.00 12.09 12.06
C LYS A 67 -10.62 11.80 10.70
N ASP A 68 -10.20 12.51 9.66
CA ASP A 68 -10.67 12.26 8.31
C ASP A 68 -10.27 10.84 7.87
N PRO A 69 -11.19 10.06 7.26
CA PRO A 69 -10.90 8.68 6.87
C PRO A 69 -9.69 8.54 5.94
N ASP A 70 -9.47 9.49 5.04
CA ASP A 70 -8.35 9.45 4.10
C ASP A 70 -7.02 9.73 4.82
N VAL A 71 -7.02 10.62 5.83
CA VAL A 71 -5.85 10.88 6.68
C VAL A 71 -5.52 9.67 7.54
N VAL A 72 -6.53 9.08 8.18
CA VAL A 72 -6.37 7.87 9.00
C VAL A 72 -5.80 6.73 8.15
N ALA A 73 -6.33 6.52 6.94
CA ALA A 73 -5.83 5.50 6.03
C ALA A 73 -4.37 5.76 5.61
N ALA A 74 -4.03 7.01 5.26
CA ALA A 74 -2.66 7.39 4.89
C ALA A 74 -1.67 7.17 6.04
N ARG A 75 -2.03 7.58 7.26
CA ARG A 75 -1.19 7.37 8.46
C ARG A 75 -1.06 5.89 8.79
N ALA A 76 -2.11 5.09 8.65
CA ALA A 76 -2.05 3.65 8.85
C ALA A 76 -1.11 2.95 7.85
N ALA A 77 -1.13 3.37 6.58
CA ALA A 77 -0.22 2.84 5.56
C ALA A 77 1.24 3.20 5.86
N LEU A 78 1.51 4.43 6.32
CA LEU A 78 2.87 4.84 6.75
C LEU A 78 3.33 4.08 8.00
N ALA A 79 2.45 3.92 9.00
CA ALA A 79 2.76 3.14 10.19
C ALA A 79 3.10 1.69 9.83
N LEU A 80 2.40 1.11 8.84
CA LEU A 80 2.76 -0.21 8.33
C LEU A 80 4.15 -0.21 7.69
N ILE A 81 4.50 0.78 6.88
CA ILE A 81 5.86 0.90 6.31
C ILE A 81 6.91 1.03 7.43
N ASP A 82 6.63 1.78 8.49
CA ASP A 82 7.51 1.93 9.65
C ASP A 82 7.68 0.61 10.41
N GLU A 83 6.60 -0.16 10.59
CA GLU A 83 6.63 -1.49 11.20
C GLU A 83 7.48 -2.50 10.40
N LEU A 84 7.53 -2.36 9.07
CA LEU A 84 8.37 -3.20 8.21
C LEU A 84 9.86 -2.86 8.36
N GLY A 85 10.18 -1.63 8.79
CA GLY A 85 11.55 -1.16 8.98
C GLY A 85 12.36 -1.10 7.68
N GLU A 86 13.68 -1.25 7.80
CA GLU A 86 14.56 -1.33 6.64
C GLU A 86 14.33 -2.64 5.89
N THR A 87 13.69 -2.53 4.72
CA THR A 87 13.49 -3.68 3.84
C THR A 87 14.69 -3.83 2.91
N GLY A 88 15.11 -5.09 2.66
CA GLY A 88 16.17 -5.39 1.70
C GLY A 88 15.83 -5.02 0.25
N ASP A 89 16.75 -5.31 -0.67
CA ASP A 89 16.50 -5.10 -2.09
C ASP A 89 15.58 -6.20 -2.67
N PRO A 90 14.39 -5.89 -3.25
CA PRO A 90 13.50 -6.85 -3.86
C PRO A 90 14.14 -7.71 -4.92
N ASP A 91 15.06 -7.19 -5.73
CA ASP A 91 15.69 -7.99 -6.79
C ASP A 91 16.62 -9.05 -6.18
N ALA A 92 17.39 -8.68 -5.15
CA ALA A 92 18.19 -9.62 -4.38
C ALA A 92 17.33 -10.64 -3.62
N LEU A 93 16.20 -10.22 -3.03
CA LEU A 93 15.26 -11.10 -2.33
C LEU A 93 14.54 -12.04 -3.29
N GLN A 94 14.18 -11.57 -4.48
CA GLN A 94 13.61 -12.37 -5.55
C GLN A 94 14.59 -13.46 -5.99
N ALA A 95 15.86 -13.13 -6.20
CA ALA A 95 16.90 -14.11 -6.51
C ALA A 95 17.06 -15.16 -5.39
N LYS A 96 16.96 -14.77 -4.12
CA LYS A 96 16.96 -15.73 -2.99
C LYS A 96 15.76 -16.67 -3.05
N VAL A 97 14.55 -16.14 -3.29
CA VAL A 97 13.32 -16.93 -3.40
C VAL A 97 13.37 -17.89 -4.61
N GLU A 98 14.03 -17.50 -5.70
CA GLU A 98 14.23 -18.37 -6.87
C GLU A 98 15.25 -19.48 -6.60
N ALA A 99 16.33 -19.17 -5.86
CA ALA A 99 17.34 -20.14 -5.48
C ALA A 99 16.82 -21.15 -4.44
N ASP A 100 16.00 -20.69 -3.48
CA ASP A 100 15.31 -21.54 -2.53
C ASP A 100 13.81 -21.18 -2.44
N PRO A 101 12.96 -21.84 -3.26
CA PRO A 101 11.52 -21.61 -3.23
C PRO A 101 10.85 -21.99 -1.89
N ALA A 102 11.52 -22.73 -1.01
CA ALA A 102 11.04 -23.09 0.31
C ALA A 102 11.45 -22.07 1.40
N ASP A 103 12.27 -21.08 1.08
CA ASP A 103 12.62 -19.99 2.00
C ASP A 103 11.43 -19.02 2.17
N MET A 104 10.64 -19.29 3.21
CA MET A 104 9.45 -18.53 3.55
C MET A 104 9.80 -17.14 4.08
N GLN A 105 10.93 -17.03 4.79
CA GLN A 105 11.40 -15.76 5.32
C GLN A 105 11.81 -14.84 4.18
N ALA A 106 12.59 -15.32 3.20
CA ALA A 106 12.95 -14.54 2.02
C ALA A 106 11.72 -14.08 1.22
N ARG A 107 10.69 -14.92 1.11
CA ARG A 107 9.44 -14.56 0.43
C ARG A 107 8.62 -13.52 1.20
N TYR A 108 8.59 -13.62 2.53
CA TYR A 108 7.99 -12.60 3.39
C TYR A 108 8.72 -11.27 3.26
N ASP A 109 10.05 -11.28 3.34
CA ASP A 109 10.89 -10.09 3.23
C ASP A 109 10.78 -9.44 1.84
N LEU A 110 10.68 -10.25 0.78
CA LEU A 110 10.39 -9.78 -0.57
C LEU A 110 9.06 -9.01 -0.60
N ALA A 111 8.01 -9.55 0.01
CA ALA A 111 6.72 -8.86 0.07
C ALA A 111 6.81 -7.52 0.81
N CYS A 112 7.53 -7.48 1.92
CA CYS A 112 7.77 -6.24 2.67
C CYS A 112 8.49 -5.20 1.81
N ALA A 113 9.57 -5.61 1.13
CA ALA A 113 10.36 -4.74 0.26
C ALA A 113 9.57 -4.22 -0.95
N LEU A 114 8.73 -5.07 -1.55
CA LEU A 114 7.83 -4.69 -2.64
C LEU A 114 6.80 -3.66 -2.16
N TYR A 115 6.19 -3.88 -0.99
CA TYR A 115 5.20 -2.95 -0.44
C TYR A 115 5.80 -1.57 -0.14
N ALA A 116 6.97 -1.53 0.50
CA ALA A 116 7.66 -0.28 0.81
C ALA A 116 8.00 0.54 -0.45
N ARG A 117 8.17 -0.12 -1.59
CA ARG A 117 8.43 0.51 -2.91
C ARG A 117 7.16 0.73 -3.75
N GLY A 118 5.97 0.66 -3.16
CA GLY A 118 4.70 0.88 -3.86
C GLY A 118 4.25 -0.28 -4.77
N ARG A 119 5.01 -1.38 -4.83
CA ARG A 119 4.69 -2.58 -5.63
C ARG A 119 3.72 -3.50 -4.88
N THR A 120 2.62 -2.93 -4.39
CA THR A 120 1.66 -3.60 -3.50
C THR A 120 1.03 -4.85 -4.13
N GLY A 121 0.76 -4.83 -5.44
CA GLY A 121 0.23 -6.00 -6.15
C GLY A 121 1.19 -7.19 -6.09
N ASP A 122 2.46 -6.95 -6.39
CA ASP A 122 3.52 -7.97 -6.34
C ASP A 122 3.76 -8.45 -4.90
N ALA A 123 3.70 -7.55 -3.93
CA ALA A 123 3.80 -7.89 -2.51
C ALA A 123 2.69 -8.85 -2.07
N MET A 124 1.44 -8.59 -2.48
CA MET A 124 0.31 -9.49 -2.21
C MET A 124 0.50 -10.85 -2.86
N ASP A 125 0.97 -10.89 -4.12
CA ASP A 125 1.19 -12.14 -4.85
C ASP A 125 2.31 -12.97 -4.17
N ALA A 126 3.37 -12.33 -3.65
CA ALA A 126 4.41 -12.97 -2.85
C ALA A 126 3.86 -13.57 -1.54
N LEU A 127 3.03 -12.84 -0.80
CA LEU A 127 2.40 -13.36 0.43
C LEU A 127 1.45 -14.51 0.15
N LEU A 128 0.64 -14.44 -0.92
CA LEU A 128 -0.24 -15.53 -1.32
C LEU A 128 0.54 -16.79 -1.68
N ALA A 129 1.69 -16.66 -2.35
CA ALA A 129 2.57 -17.79 -2.62
C ALA A 129 3.15 -18.39 -1.32
N SER A 130 3.48 -17.55 -0.33
CA SER A 130 3.92 -18.01 1.00
C SER A 130 2.81 -18.80 1.69
N ILE A 131 1.60 -18.24 1.77
CA ILE A 131 0.45 -18.87 2.44
C ILE A 131 0.06 -20.20 1.78
N ARG A 132 0.20 -20.31 0.45
CA ARG A 132 -0.05 -21.57 -0.26
C ARG A 132 0.91 -22.67 0.14
N ARG A 133 2.14 -22.31 0.46
CA ARG A 133 3.20 -23.26 0.82
C ARG A 133 3.08 -23.71 2.28
N ASP A 134 2.88 -22.77 3.19
CA ASP A 134 2.60 -23.03 4.60
C ASP A 134 1.72 -21.91 5.16
N ARG A 135 0.52 -22.29 5.62
CA ARG A 135 -0.52 -21.36 6.10
C ARG A 135 -0.20 -20.83 7.50
N GLU A 136 0.52 -21.61 8.30
CA GLU A 136 0.75 -21.35 9.73
C GLU A 136 2.20 -20.94 10.01
N TRP A 137 3.05 -20.82 8.97
CA TRP A 137 4.42 -20.34 9.12
C TRP A 137 4.48 -19.05 9.94
N GLU A 138 5.28 -19.09 11.02
CA GLU A 138 5.40 -18.07 12.06
C GLU A 138 4.03 -17.53 12.55
N ASP A 139 3.16 -18.41 13.04
CA ASP A 139 1.81 -18.04 13.52
C ASP A 139 0.99 -17.29 12.45
N ALA A 140 1.05 -17.79 11.21
CA ALA A 140 0.41 -17.21 10.04
C ALA A 140 0.84 -15.74 9.74
N LYS A 141 2.12 -15.42 9.95
CA LYS A 141 2.69 -14.06 9.75
C LYS A 141 2.39 -13.48 8.37
N ALA A 142 2.54 -14.29 7.31
CA ALA A 142 2.25 -13.87 5.94
C ALA A 142 0.77 -13.52 5.74
N ARG A 143 -0.15 -14.31 6.31
CA ARG A 143 -1.59 -14.03 6.25
C ARG A 143 -1.94 -12.76 7.02
N LYS A 144 -1.39 -12.57 8.21
CA LYS A 144 -1.60 -11.35 9.01
C LYS A 144 -1.15 -10.10 8.25
N LEU A 145 0.02 -10.13 7.62
CA LEU A 145 0.50 -9.01 6.81
C LEU A 145 -0.39 -8.74 5.60
N LEU A 146 -0.85 -9.79 4.90
CA LEU A 146 -1.76 -9.64 3.77
C LEU A 146 -3.09 -8.97 4.17
N LEU A 147 -3.61 -9.28 5.36
CA LEU A 147 -4.80 -8.60 5.89
C LEU A 147 -4.53 -7.13 6.19
N LYS A 148 -3.36 -6.78 6.76
CA LYS A 148 -2.97 -5.38 6.95
C LYS A 148 -2.92 -4.61 5.62
N PHE A 149 -2.45 -5.24 4.53
CA PHE A 149 -2.49 -4.60 3.20
C PHE A 149 -3.93 -4.33 2.72
N PHE A 150 -4.87 -5.24 3.00
CA PHE A 150 -6.29 -5.02 2.67
C PHE A 150 -6.90 -3.87 3.45
N ASP A 151 -6.56 -3.75 4.73
CA ASP A 151 -7.07 -2.69 5.59
C ASP A 151 -6.51 -1.33 5.17
N ALA A 152 -5.22 -1.26 4.83
CA ALA A 152 -4.57 -0.04 4.35
C ALA A 152 -5.14 0.46 3.00
N LEU A 153 -5.45 -0.45 2.09
CA LEU A 153 -6.05 -0.09 0.78
C LEU A 153 -7.56 0.12 0.86
N GLY A 154 -8.22 -0.47 1.84
CA GLY A 154 -9.67 -0.49 1.97
C GLY A 154 -10.35 -1.57 1.11
N PRO A 155 -11.63 -1.88 1.40
CA PRO A 155 -12.35 -3.00 0.81
C PRO A 155 -12.72 -2.80 -0.67
N GLY A 156 -12.85 -1.55 -1.12
CA GLY A 156 -13.22 -1.21 -2.50
C GLY A 156 -12.08 -1.33 -3.51
N HIS A 157 -10.83 -1.32 -3.05
CA HIS A 157 -9.66 -1.26 -3.92
C HIS A 157 -9.49 -2.54 -4.78
N PRO A 158 -9.17 -2.45 -6.08
CA PRO A 158 -9.02 -3.61 -6.96
C PRO A 158 -8.02 -4.65 -6.46
N LEU A 159 -6.88 -4.21 -5.90
CA LEU A 159 -5.89 -5.12 -5.31
C LEU A 159 -6.43 -5.85 -4.08
N THR A 160 -7.20 -5.18 -3.20
CA THR A 160 -7.86 -5.84 -2.06
C THR A 160 -8.83 -6.91 -2.54
N GLN A 161 -9.64 -6.60 -3.56
CA GLN A 161 -10.58 -7.56 -4.13
C GLN A 161 -9.86 -8.76 -4.76
N LYS A 162 -8.81 -8.52 -5.56
CA LYS A 162 -7.97 -9.57 -6.16
C LYS A 162 -7.33 -10.43 -5.07
N GLY A 163 -6.69 -9.81 -4.08
CA GLY A 163 -6.00 -10.49 -2.99
C GLY A 163 -6.94 -11.33 -2.12
N ARG A 164 -8.14 -10.84 -1.79
CA ARG A 164 -9.15 -11.61 -1.04
C ARG A 164 -9.61 -12.85 -1.80
N ARG A 165 -9.84 -12.74 -3.12
CA ARG A 165 -10.16 -13.90 -3.97
C ARG A 165 -9.01 -14.91 -3.99
N GLY A 166 -7.77 -14.41 -4.14
CA GLY A 166 -6.57 -15.24 -4.10
C GLY A 166 -6.39 -15.98 -2.77
N LEU A 167 -6.57 -15.27 -1.65
CA LEU A 167 -6.47 -15.85 -0.31
C LEU A 167 -7.53 -16.93 -0.08
N SER A 168 -8.77 -16.68 -0.48
CA SER A 168 -9.85 -17.68 -0.42
C SER A 168 -9.48 -18.93 -1.22
N SER A 169 -9.02 -18.76 -2.47
CA SER A 169 -8.59 -19.88 -3.30
C SER A 169 -7.46 -20.68 -2.66
N VAL A 170 -6.51 -20.03 -1.98
CA VAL A 170 -5.38 -20.70 -1.32
C VAL A 170 -5.80 -21.45 -0.06
N LEU A 171 -6.80 -20.96 0.67
CA LEU A 171 -7.27 -21.57 1.92
C LEU A 171 -8.21 -22.76 1.70
N PHE A 172 -8.95 -22.76 0.59
CA PHE A 172 -9.97 -23.77 0.28
C PHE A 172 -9.62 -24.69 -0.91
N SER A 173 -8.42 -24.56 -1.48
CA SER A 173 -7.77 -25.59 -2.31
C SER A 173 -7.09 -26.63 -1.45
#